data_AF-A0A9D6K002-F1
#
_entry.id   AF-A0A9D6K002-F1
#
_cell.length_a   1.000
_cell.length_b   1.000
_cell.length_c   1.000
_cell.angle_alpha   90.00
_cell.angle_beta   90.00
_cell.angle_gamma   90.00
#
_symmetry.space_group_name_H-M   'P 1'
#
loop_
_entity.id
_entity.type
_entity.pdbx_description
1 polymer ?
#
loop_
_entity_poly.entity_id
_entity_poly.type
_entity_poly.pdbx_seq_one_letter_code
_entity_poly.pdbx_strand_id
1 'polypeptide(L)'
;MAMVRLTLRDAQQAVSFLVEEEVLRRMVAACSTNPSTLEGFLLAAEAYQGGITQRVFDELMEFDRVCAREGLSAVQRQIQAARQRGEQYPFAFEVVDEVTEEESRAARGTGLVLIDLTQKTIRTSPGLEMPVYAEIQLHDGTELTGESVTYRLAADWKVSSLE
;
A
#
# COMPACT_ATOMS: atom_id res chain seq x y z
N MET A 1 -3.92 -10.84 12.79
CA MET A 1 -4.67 -9.94 11.89
C MET A 1 -4.19 -10.20 10.48
N ALA A 2 -5.08 -10.18 9.50
CA ALA A 2 -4.74 -10.50 8.12
C ALA A 2 -4.04 -9.30 7.44
N MET A 3 -2.81 -9.51 7.00
CA MET A 3 -2.06 -8.50 6.25
C MET A 3 -2.30 -8.69 4.75
N VAL A 4 -2.35 -7.58 4.02
CA VAL A 4 -2.42 -7.49 2.56
C VAL A 4 -1.20 -6.72 2.06
N ARG A 5 -0.59 -7.19 0.98
CA ARG A 5 0.42 -6.41 0.27
C ARG A 5 -0.27 -5.29 -0.51
N LEU A 6 0.14 -4.05 -0.29
CA LEU A 6 -0.30 -2.89 -1.07
C LEU A 6 0.89 -2.32 -1.82
N THR A 7 0.78 -2.24 -3.14
CA THR A 7 1.75 -1.56 -4.01
C THR A 7 1.09 -0.34 -4.62
N LEU A 8 1.63 0.84 -4.33
CA LEU A 8 1.24 2.13 -4.87
C LEU A 8 2.23 2.55 -5.94
N ARG A 9 1.73 3.04 -7.06
CA ARG A 9 2.55 3.57 -8.15
C ARG A 9 2.05 4.93 -8.59
N ASP A 10 2.96 5.87 -8.78
CA ASP A 10 2.72 7.13 -9.48
C ASP A 10 3.64 7.26 -10.70
N ALA A 11 3.75 8.46 -11.27
CA ALA A 11 4.56 8.73 -12.45
C ALA A 11 6.08 8.68 -12.18
N GLN A 12 6.50 8.80 -10.92
CA GLN A 12 7.90 8.90 -10.50
C GLN A 12 8.40 7.58 -9.91
N GLN A 13 7.57 6.88 -9.15
CA GLN A 13 8.00 5.75 -8.33
C GLN A 13 6.88 4.74 -8.08
N ALA A 14 7.28 3.58 -7.57
CA ALA A 14 6.38 2.60 -6.99
C ALA A 14 6.91 2.16 -5.62
N VAL A 15 5.99 2.05 -4.65
CA VAL A 15 6.28 1.71 -3.26
C VAL A 15 5.35 0.59 -2.83
N SER A 16 5.90 -0.38 -2.09
CA SER A 16 5.19 -1.57 -1.67
C SER A 16 5.36 -1.81 -0.18
N PHE A 17 4.27 -2.04 0.54
CA PHE A 17 4.25 -2.25 2.00
C PHE A 17 3.07 -3.12 2.42
N LEU A 18 3.07 -3.55 3.68
CA LEU A 18 1.98 -4.34 4.24
C LEU A 18 1.00 -3.42 5.00
N VAL A 19 -0.29 -3.72 4.84
CA VAL A 19 -1.38 -3.08 5.58
C VAL A 19 -2.36 -4.14 6.07
N GLU A 20 -3.07 -3.85 7.14
CA GLU A 20 -4.23 -4.64 7.52
C GLU A 20 -5.38 -4.41 6.53
N GLU A 21 -6.27 -5.38 6.37
CA GLU A 21 -7.41 -5.25 5.44
C GLU A 21 -8.33 -4.06 5.79
N GLU A 22 -8.51 -3.74 7.06
CA GLU A 22 -9.30 -2.57 7.47
C GLU A 22 -8.62 -1.25 7.09
N VAL A 23 -7.29 -1.18 7.27
CA VAL A 23 -6.48 -0.04 6.84
C VAL A 23 -6.56 0.10 5.31
N LEU A 24 -6.51 -1.01 4.57
CA LEU A 24 -6.62 -1.01 3.11
C LEU A 24 -7.91 -0.32 2.63
N ARG A 25 -9.06 -0.52 3.31
CA ARG A 25 -10.33 0.13 2.92
C ARG A 25 -10.26 1.66 3.05
N ARG A 26 -9.59 2.16 4.11
CA ARG A 26 -9.34 3.60 4.31
C ARG A 26 -8.34 4.15 3.28
N MET A 27 -7.34 3.35 2.93
CA MET A 27 -6.38 3.68 1.88
C MET A 27 -7.07 3.80 0.50
N VAL A 28 -8.01 2.91 0.19
CA VAL A 28 -8.84 3.02 -1.03
C VAL A 28 -9.73 4.26 -1.01
N ALA A 29 -10.27 4.64 0.15
CA ALA A 29 -11.04 5.87 0.28
C ALA A 29 -10.22 7.13 -0.06
N ALA A 30 -8.91 7.13 0.24
CA ALA A 30 -7.99 8.21 -0.13
C ALA A 30 -7.96 8.47 -1.65
N CYS A 31 -8.16 7.44 -2.48
CA CYS A 31 -8.26 7.59 -3.94
C CYS A 31 -9.43 8.50 -4.38
N SER A 32 -10.47 8.66 -3.55
CA SER A 32 -11.59 9.58 -3.84
C SER A 32 -11.18 11.04 -3.94
N THR A 33 -10.03 11.41 -3.35
CA THR A 33 -9.43 12.75 -3.46
C THR A 33 -8.69 12.97 -4.78
N ASN A 34 -8.62 11.96 -5.65
CA ASN A 34 -7.86 11.94 -6.91
C ASN A 34 -6.37 12.31 -6.74
N PRO A 35 -5.63 11.64 -5.84
CA PRO A 35 -4.20 11.87 -5.72
C PRO A 35 -3.49 11.41 -7.00
N SER A 36 -2.46 12.17 -7.39
CA SER A 36 -1.62 11.88 -8.56
C SER A 36 -0.16 11.54 -8.20
N THR A 37 0.18 11.67 -6.92
CA THR A 37 1.51 11.38 -6.37
C THR A 37 1.37 10.53 -5.11
N LEU A 38 2.41 9.77 -4.78
CA LEU A 38 2.48 8.98 -3.56
C LEU A 38 2.29 9.86 -2.31
N GLU A 39 2.97 11.01 -2.26
CA GLU A 39 2.84 11.97 -1.15
C GLU A 39 1.39 12.46 -1.02
N GLY A 40 0.76 12.87 -2.12
CA GLY A 40 -0.63 13.31 -2.12
C GLY A 40 -1.60 12.20 -1.70
N PHE A 41 -1.31 10.97 -2.09
CA PHE A 41 -2.08 9.80 -1.67
C PHE A 41 -1.94 9.54 -0.16
N LEU A 42 -0.72 9.53 0.38
CA LEU A 42 -0.48 9.28 1.80
C LEU A 42 -1.09 10.39 2.66
N LEU A 43 -0.93 11.65 2.25
CA LEU A 43 -1.53 12.80 2.93
C LEU A 43 -3.07 12.73 2.94
N ALA A 44 -3.69 12.27 1.83
CA ALA A 44 -5.11 12.02 1.78
C ALA A 44 -5.53 10.83 2.68
N ALA A 45 -4.71 9.78 2.73
CA ALA A 45 -4.96 8.61 3.58
C ALA A 45 -4.89 8.95 5.06
N GLU A 46 -4.05 9.90 5.47
CA GLU A 46 -3.94 10.39 6.85
C GLU A 46 -5.28 10.86 7.42
N ALA A 47 -6.14 11.46 6.58
CA ALA A 47 -7.48 11.91 6.99
C ALA A 47 -8.43 10.76 7.32
N TYR A 48 -8.17 9.55 6.81
CA TYR A 48 -8.98 8.36 7.05
C TYR A 48 -8.34 7.41 8.07
N GLN A 49 -7.00 7.33 8.05
CA GLN A 49 -6.17 6.49 8.89
C GLN A 49 -4.97 7.32 9.39
N GLY A 50 -5.12 7.92 10.56
CA GLY A 50 -4.03 8.65 11.22
C GLY A 50 -2.80 7.77 11.45
N GLY A 51 -1.62 8.38 11.38
CA GLY A 51 -0.32 7.75 11.55
C GLY A 51 0.17 6.93 10.35
N ILE A 52 -0.64 6.74 9.30
CA ILE A 52 -0.24 5.90 8.16
C ILE A 52 0.90 6.53 7.38
N THR A 53 0.89 7.85 7.22
CA THR A 53 1.91 8.59 6.48
C THR A 53 3.26 8.43 7.19
N GLN A 54 3.29 8.71 8.49
CA GLN A 54 4.50 8.58 9.31
C GLN A 54 5.05 7.14 9.27
N ARG A 55 4.18 6.14 9.45
CA ARG A 55 4.61 4.72 9.42
C ARG A 55 5.27 4.35 8.09
N VAL A 56 4.63 4.69 6.97
CA VAL A 56 5.15 4.33 5.64
C VAL A 56 6.46 5.07 5.36
N PHE A 57 6.55 6.35 5.69
CA PHE A 57 7.79 7.11 5.53
C PHE A 57 8.93 6.61 6.42
N ASP A 58 8.66 6.22 7.67
CA ASP A 58 9.68 5.65 8.56
C ASP A 58 10.24 4.34 8.01
N GLU A 59 9.38 3.49 7.45
CA GLU A 59 9.80 2.24 6.80
C GLU A 59 10.62 2.50 5.52
N LEU A 60 10.23 3.48 4.70
CA LEU A 60 10.98 3.87 3.49
C LEU A 60 12.33 4.50 3.83
N MET A 61 12.39 5.32 4.87
CA MET A 61 13.65 5.89 5.36
C MET A 61 14.62 4.79 5.84
N GLU A 62 14.11 3.71 6.42
CA GLU A 62 14.95 2.56 6.78
C GLU A 62 15.43 1.82 5.53
N PHE A 63 14.58 1.62 4.52
CA PHE A 63 14.99 1.09 3.23
C PHE A 63 16.12 1.92 2.60
N ASP A 64 15.96 3.24 2.54
CA ASP A 64 16.98 4.17 2.01
C ASP A 64 18.28 4.09 2.80
N ARG A 65 18.19 4.00 4.13
CA ARG A 65 19.34 3.87 5.01
C ARG A 65 20.11 2.57 4.75
N VAL A 66 19.41 1.44 4.57
CA VAL A 66 20.04 0.16 4.23
C VAL A 66 20.69 0.24 2.85
N CYS A 67 19.98 0.79 1.86
CA CYS A 67 20.50 0.98 0.51
C CYS A 67 21.75 1.88 0.48
N ALA A 68 21.76 2.98 1.24
CA ALA A 68 22.91 3.89 1.32
C ALA A 68 24.13 3.27 2.03
N ARG A 69 23.90 2.42 3.04
CA ARG A 69 24.98 1.81 3.84
C ARG A 69 25.57 0.55 3.22
N GLU A 70 24.73 -0.29 2.63
CA GLU A 70 25.08 -1.66 2.23
C GLU A 70 24.78 -1.97 0.76
N GLY A 71 24.16 -1.01 0.04
CA GLY A 71 23.70 -1.17 -1.32
C GLY A 71 22.38 -1.94 -1.42
N LEU A 72 21.72 -1.82 -2.57
CA LEU A 72 20.46 -2.50 -2.87
C LEU A 72 20.52 -4.03 -2.68
N SER A 73 21.71 -4.62 -2.90
CA SER A 73 21.94 -6.06 -2.68
C SER A 73 21.64 -6.54 -1.25
N ALA A 74 21.73 -5.65 -0.26
CA ALA A 74 21.38 -5.99 1.12
C ALA A 74 19.87 -6.23 1.26
N VAL A 75 19.05 -5.35 0.69
CA VAL A 75 17.58 -5.51 0.69
C VAL A 75 17.18 -6.75 -0.10
N GLN A 76 17.78 -6.98 -1.27
CA GLN A 76 17.54 -8.19 -2.06
C GLN A 76 17.80 -9.47 -1.25
N ARG A 77 18.90 -9.53 -0.48
CA ARG A 77 19.20 -10.66 0.40
C ARG A 77 18.18 -10.81 1.52
N GLN A 78 17.71 -9.71 2.10
CA GLN A 78 16.66 -9.76 3.13
C GLN A 78 15.33 -10.30 2.58
N ILE A 79 14.92 -9.84 1.39
CA ILE A 79 13.74 -10.36 0.68
C ILE A 79 13.90 -11.86 0.40
N GLN A 80 15.03 -12.27 -0.17
CA GLN A 80 15.29 -13.69 -0.46
C GLN A 80 15.31 -14.54 0.82
N ALA A 81 15.90 -14.05 1.90
CA ALA A 81 15.93 -14.74 3.18
C ALA A 81 14.52 -14.90 3.77
N ALA A 82 13.66 -13.88 3.68
CA ALA A 82 12.25 -13.99 4.09
C ALA A 82 11.51 -15.04 3.25
N ARG A 83 11.66 -15.01 1.92
CA ARG A 83 11.08 -16.01 1.01
C ARG A 83 11.51 -17.43 1.35
N GLN A 84 12.80 -17.66 1.62
CA GLN A 84 13.34 -18.97 1.98
C GLN A 84 12.75 -19.51 3.30
N ARG A 85 12.39 -18.62 4.23
CA ARG A 85 11.72 -19.00 5.49
C ARG A 85 10.20 -19.14 5.34
N GLY A 86 9.63 -18.88 4.16
CA GLY A 86 8.18 -18.80 3.98
C GLY A 86 7.55 -17.60 4.70
N GLU A 87 8.36 -16.59 5.02
CA GLU A 87 7.95 -15.38 5.73
C GLU A 87 7.70 -14.22 4.75
N GLN A 88 7.05 -13.18 5.24
CA GLN A 88 6.81 -11.95 4.49
C GLN A 88 7.96 -10.97 4.72
N TYR A 89 8.45 -10.30 3.68
CA TYR A 89 9.32 -9.13 3.89
C TYR A 89 8.47 -8.01 4.53
N PRO A 90 8.77 -7.61 5.78
CA PRO A 90 7.80 -6.91 6.62
C PRO A 90 7.78 -5.40 6.41
N PHE A 91 8.83 -4.83 5.80
CA PHE A 91 9.00 -3.39 5.67
C PHE A 91 8.51 -2.86 4.33
N ALA A 92 8.16 -1.57 4.28
CA ALA A 92 8.04 -0.83 3.04
C ALA A 92 9.35 -0.84 2.25
N PHE A 93 9.23 -0.79 0.93
CA PHE A 93 10.36 -0.68 0.02
C PHE A 93 9.95 0.02 -1.28
N GLU A 94 10.90 0.68 -1.90
CA GLU A 94 10.77 1.17 -3.27
C GLU A 94 10.97 0.02 -4.26
N VAL A 95 10.19 0.04 -5.34
CA VAL A 95 10.27 -0.92 -6.43
C VAL A 95 11.22 -0.37 -7.49
N VAL A 96 12.47 -0.84 -7.44
CA VAL A 96 13.60 -0.25 -8.19
C VAL A 96 14.34 -1.26 -9.07
N ASP A 97 14.05 -2.56 -8.91
CA ASP A 97 14.68 -3.64 -9.66
C ASP A 97 13.75 -4.85 -9.81
N GLU A 98 14.21 -5.90 -10.48
CA GLU A 98 13.44 -7.13 -10.69
C GLU A 98 13.07 -7.84 -9.38
N VAL A 99 13.95 -7.86 -8.38
CA VAL A 99 13.71 -8.55 -7.11
C VAL A 99 12.60 -7.87 -6.31
N THR A 100 12.63 -6.54 -6.26
CA THR A 100 11.61 -5.71 -5.60
C THR A 100 10.31 -5.69 -6.41
N GLU A 101 10.35 -5.73 -7.74
CA GLU A 101 9.16 -5.87 -8.59
C GLU A 101 8.46 -7.21 -8.36
N GLU A 102 9.21 -8.32 -8.28
CA GLU A 102 8.65 -9.61 -7.93
C GLU A 102 8.02 -9.60 -6.54
N GLU A 103 8.69 -8.98 -5.55
CA GLU A 103 8.18 -8.95 -4.18
C GLU A 103 6.93 -8.07 -4.05
N SER A 104 6.84 -6.99 -4.81
CA SER A 104 5.69 -6.09 -4.83
C SER A 104 4.45 -6.72 -5.48
N ARG A 105 4.66 -7.72 -6.35
CA ARG A 105 3.60 -8.50 -7.02
C ARG A 105 3.26 -9.81 -6.34
N ALA A 106 4.00 -10.18 -5.31
CA ALA A 106 3.74 -11.40 -4.61
C ALA A 106 2.60 -11.17 -3.60
N ALA A 107 1.50 -11.91 -3.78
CA ALA A 107 0.41 -11.88 -2.80
C ALA A 107 0.92 -12.34 -1.42
N ARG A 108 0.45 -11.66 -0.36
CA ARG A 108 0.86 -11.92 1.02
C ARG A 108 -0.38 -11.92 1.92
N GLY A 109 -0.42 -12.84 2.87
CA GLY A 109 -1.54 -12.99 3.81
C GLY A 109 -2.86 -13.19 3.06
N THR A 110 -3.76 -12.21 3.14
CA THR A 110 -5.07 -12.27 2.46
C THR A 110 -5.05 -11.76 1.02
N GLY A 111 -3.94 -11.19 0.52
CA GLY A 111 -3.79 -10.95 -0.91
C GLY A 111 -2.81 -9.84 -1.30
N LEU A 112 -3.09 -9.25 -2.44
CA LEU A 112 -2.35 -8.17 -3.08
C LEU A 112 -3.34 -7.11 -3.57
N VAL A 113 -2.98 -5.85 -3.39
CA VAL A 113 -3.63 -4.73 -4.05
C VAL A 113 -2.58 -3.89 -4.77
N LEU A 114 -2.83 -3.61 -6.05
CA LEU A 114 -2.04 -2.72 -6.88
C LEU A 114 -2.85 -1.46 -7.16
N ILE A 115 -2.37 -0.30 -6.73
CA ILE A 115 -2.98 1.00 -7.00
C ILE A 115 -2.04 1.78 -7.91
N ASP A 116 -2.49 2.09 -9.12
CA ASP A 116 -1.79 2.98 -10.05
C ASP A 116 -2.50 4.34 -10.06
N LEU A 117 -1.86 5.35 -9.47
CA LEU A 117 -2.38 6.71 -9.36
C LEU A 117 -2.40 7.43 -10.71
N THR A 118 -1.51 7.06 -11.63
CA THR A 118 -1.41 7.66 -12.96
C THR A 118 -2.53 7.14 -13.86
N GLN A 119 -2.75 5.82 -13.83
CA GLN A 119 -3.79 5.15 -14.62
C GLN A 119 -5.16 5.13 -13.92
N LYS A 120 -5.22 5.55 -12.65
CA LYS A 120 -6.41 5.50 -11.78
C LYS A 120 -7.03 4.10 -11.73
N THR A 121 -6.18 3.11 -11.49
CA THR A 121 -6.62 1.71 -11.40
C THR A 121 -6.34 1.13 -10.03
N ILE A 122 -7.27 0.34 -9.53
CA ILE A 122 -7.12 -0.48 -8.32
C ILE A 122 -7.34 -1.93 -8.75
N ARG A 123 -6.31 -2.77 -8.61
CA ARG A 123 -6.38 -4.21 -8.92
C ARG A 123 -6.21 -5.00 -7.65
N THR A 124 -7.13 -5.91 -7.34
CA THR A 124 -7.14 -6.67 -6.08
C THR A 124 -7.04 -8.16 -6.31
N SER A 125 -6.47 -8.92 -5.36
CA SER A 125 -6.53 -10.38 -5.41
C SER A 125 -7.98 -10.89 -5.43
N PRO A 126 -8.25 -12.04 -6.07
CA PRO A 126 -9.56 -12.66 -6.03
C PRO A 126 -10.08 -12.82 -4.60
N GLY A 127 -11.33 -12.41 -4.36
CA GLY A 127 -11.97 -12.44 -3.04
C GLY A 127 -11.75 -11.19 -2.18
N LEU A 128 -10.84 -10.28 -2.55
CA LEU A 128 -10.73 -8.96 -1.93
C LEU A 128 -11.64 -7.97 -2.66
N GLU A 129 -12.83 -7.75 -2.10
CA GLU A 129 -13.79 -6.78 -2.61
C GLU A 129 -13.42 -5.35 -2.20
N MET A 130 -13.09 -4.51 -3.18
CA MET A 130 -12.88 -3.07 -2.98
C MET A 130 -13.96 -2.28 -3.72
N PRO A 131 -15.01 -1.82 -3.03
CA PRO A 131 -16.10 -1.12 -3.70
C PRO A 131 -15.67 0.29 -4.12
N VAL A 132 -16.25 0.80 -5.21
CA VAL A 132 -16.06 2.20 -5.64
C VAL A 132 -16.77 3.21 -4.73
N TYR A 133 -17.60 2.72 -3.82
CA TYR A 133 -18.43 3.48 -2.89
C TYR A 133 -18.64 2.66 -1.63
N ALA A 134 -18.29 3.22 -0.47
CA ALA A 134 -18.57 2.62 0.83
C ALA A 134 -18.56 3.67 1.94
N GLU A 135 -19.18 3.31 3.06
CA GLU A 135 -19.01 3.99 4.33
C GLU A 135 -17.85 3.33 5.09
N ILE A 136 -16.96 4.14 5.64
CA ILE A 136 -15.81 3.70 6.43
C ILE A 136 -15.75 4.47 7.75
N GLN A 137 -15.27 3.81 8.80
CA GLN A 137 -14.97 4.46 10.08
C GLN A 137 -13.57 5.07 10.05
N LEU A 138 -13.43 6.29 10.58
CA LEU A 138 -12.14 6.97 10.69
C LEU A 138 -11.33 6.43 11.87
N HIS A 139 -10.03 6.33 11.68
CA HIS A 139 -9.08 5.93 12.72
C HIS A 139 -8.07 7.07 12.93
N ASP A 140 -7.83 7.49 14.18
CA ASP A 140 -6.95 8.64 14.48
C ASP A 140 -5.45 8.28 14.58
N GLY A 141 -5.15 6.98 14.48
CA GLY A 141 -3.82 6.40 14.61
C GLY A 141 -3.61 5.61 15.89
N THR A 142 -4.50 5.79 16.88
CA THR A 142 -4.54 5.03 18.12
C THR A 142 -5.80 4.17 18.19
N GLU A 143 -6.95 4.75 17.86
CA GLU A 143 -8.24 4.07 17.92
C GLU A 143 -9.22 4.54 16.84
N LEU A 144 -10.36 3.84 16.77
CA LEU A 144 -11.49 4.29 15.96
C LEU A 144 -12.12 5.52 16.61
N THR A 145 -12.33 6.57 15.82
CA THR A 145 -12.91 7.83 16.29
C THR A 145 -14.41 7.73 16.62
N GLY A 146 -15.08 6.67 16.16
CA GLY A 146 -16.53 6.55 16.15
C GLY A 146 -17.22 7.35 15.03
N GLU A 147 -16.49 8.17 14.28
CA GLU A 147 -16.99 8.89 13.11
C GLU A 147 -16.92 8.01 11.87
N SER A 148 -17.93 8.16 11.00
CA SER A 148 -17.95 7.52 9.69
C SER A 148 -18.02 8.56 8.57
N VAL A 149 -17.42 8.20 7.44
CA VAL A 149 -17.50 8.99 6.22
C VAL A 149 -17.83 8.07 5.06
N THR A 150 -18.65 8.57 4.14
CA THR A 150 -18.92 7.90 2.87
C THR A 150 -17.96 8.44 1.81
N TYR A 151 -17.24 7.54 1.14
CA TYR A 151 -16.42 7.91 -0.03
C TYR A 151 -17.06 7.42 -1.33
N ARG A 152 -16.70 8.07 -2.42
CA ARG A 152 -17.00 7.63 -3.78
C ARG A 152 -15.80 7.92 -4.67
N LEU A 153 -15.27 6.90 -5.33
CA LEU A 153 -14.22 7.08 -6.33
C LEU A 153 -14.78 7.86 -7.53
N ALA A 154 -13.95 8.72 -8.13
CA ALA A 154 -14.34 9.42 -9.35
C ALA A 154 -14.59 8.43 -10.49
N ALA A 155 -15.44 8.82 -11.46
CA ALA A 155 -15.93 7.92 -12.50
C ALA A 155 -14.84 7.35 -13.43
N ASP A 156 -13.66 7.96 -13.44
CA ASP A 156 -12.48 7.53 -14.20
C ASP A 156 -11.61 6.50 -13.46
N TRP A 157 -11.88 6.24 -12.19
CA TRP A 157 -11.25 5.13 -11.47
C TRP A 157 -11.80 3.78 -11.91
N LYS A 158 -10.92 2.82 -12.14
CA LYS A 158 -11.29 1.44 -12.48
C LYS A 158 -10.87 0.50 -11.36
N VAL A 159 -11.80 -0.31 -10.87
CA VAL A 159 -11.52 -1.38 -9.92
C VAL A 159 -11.73 -2.72 -10.60
N SER A 160 -10.75 -3.61 -10.53
CA SER A 160 -10.84 -4.95 -11.12
C SER A 160 -10.07 -5.99 -10.29
N SER A 161 -10.36 -7.27 -10.53
CA SER A 161 -9.57 -8.36 -9.95
C SER A 161 -8.25 -8.50 -10.72
N LEU A 162 -7.21 -8.96 -10.03
CA LEU A 162 -6.06 -9.62 -10.63
C LEU A 162 -6.53 -10.92 -11.30
N GLU A 163 -6.00 -11.18 -12.49
CA GLU A 163 -6.24 -12.42 -13.25
C GLU A 163 -5.39 -13.57 -12.70
#